data_AF-A0A927S6T4-F1
#
_entry.id   AF-A0A927S6T4-F1
#
_cell.length_a   1.000
_cell.length_b   1.000
_cell.length_c   1.000
_cell.angle_alpha   90.00
_cell.angle_beta   90.00
_cell.angle_gamma   90.00
#
_symmetry.space_group_name_H-M   'P 1'
#
loop_
_entity.id
_entity.type
_entity.pdbx_description
1 polymer ?
#
loop_
_entity_poly.entity_id
_entity_poly.type
_entity_poly.pdbx_seq_one_letter_code
_entity_poly.pdbx_strand_id
1 'polypeptide(L)'
;MNVTLDLEIETACPPDAEALMHKVAAACARTEGVALPLEVHILLTDNEVIREINREYRQIDRATDVLSFPAISYAAGKTAGQSEKRISREKDVDTGCCFLGDVIISIPRAQEQAQEYGHSLTRELGYLTAHAMFHLMGYDHMEEDEKRRMRAMEEKALASVGINRVTDQELLEKAREMMQFSYAPYSKFTVGAALLAADGTVYTGCNIENSSYGLTICGERTALFKAVSEGKHDFVAIAIAGNNAMPWPCGACRQTLYEFAPDLRVLVTWNGQVEETTLSQLLPNGFGPKGQAINFLG
;
A
#
# COMPACT_ATOMS: atom_id res chain seq x y z
N MET A 1 12.38 10.93 6.77
CA MET A 1 12.37 10.14 8.01
C MET A 1 13.43 9.07 7.81
N ASN A 2 14.43 9.04 8.68
CA ASN A 2 15.71 8.40 8.38
C ASN A 2 15.74 7.02 9.02
N VAL A 3 15.20 6.03 8.31
CA VAL A 3 15.54 4.62 8.56
C VAL A 3 16.77 4.35 7.72
N THR A 4 17.87 3.98 8.36
CA THR A 4 19.09 3.49 7.72
C THR A 4 18.95 1.98 7.59
N LEU A 5 19.17 1.47 6.38
CA LEU A 5 19.24 0.03 6.14
C LEU A 5 20.69 -0.34 5.86
N ASP A 6 21.21 -1.30 6.62
CA ASP A 6 22.41 -2.03 6.22
C ASP A 6 21.94 -3.27 5.45
N LEU A 7 22.12 -3.27 4.14
CA LEU A 7 21.61 -4.31 3.26
C LEU A 7 22.75 -5.14 2.71
N GLU A 8 22.77 -6.42 3.07
CA GLU A 8 23.67 -7.42 2.50
C GLU A 8 22.90 -8.30 1.51
N ILE A 9 23.50 -8.55 0.34
CA ILE A 9 22.88 -9.30 -0.76
C ILE A 9 23.81 -10.43 -1.17
N GLU A 10 23.45 -11.65 -0.83
CA GLU A 10 24.23 -12.86 -1.12
C GLU A 10 23.71 -13.62 -2.36
N THR A 11 22.53 -13.25 -2.86
CA THR A 11 21.87 -13.94 -3.97
C THR A 11 21.34 -12.97 -5.03
N ALA A 12 20.95 -13.50 -6.19
CA ALA A 12 20.40 -12.68 -7.26
C ALA A 12 19.08 -12.01 -6.82
N CYS A 13 19.07 -10.67 -6.79
CA CYS A 13 17.90 -9.87 -6.40
C CYS A 13 17.47 -8.90 -7.51
N PRO A 14 16.24 -8.36 -7.47
CA PRO A 14 15.85 -7.25 -8.32
C PRO A 14 16.77 -6.03 -8.12
N PRO A 15 17.11 -5.29 -9.18
CA PRO A 15 18.03 -4.14 -9.10
C PRO A 15 17.47 -2.98 -8.25
N ASP A 16 16.15 -2.93 -8.05
CA ASP A 16 15.45 -1.93 -7.25
C ASP A 16 15.13 -2.40 -5.82
N ALA A 17 15.58 -3.59 -5.41
CA ALA A 17 15.27 -4.18 -4.12
C ALA A 17 15.69 -3.29 -2.94
N GLU A 18 16.91 -2.73 -2.97
CA GLU A 18 17.39 -1.83 -1.90
C GLU A 18 16.50 -0.58 -1.77
N ALA A 19 16.24 0.09 -2.89
CA ALA A 19 15.41 1.29 -2.92
C ALA A 19 13.97 1.00 -2.46
N LEU A 20 13.43 -0.17 -2.83
CA LEU A 20 12.12 -0.66 -2.39
C LEU A 20 12.10 -0.85 -0.86
N MET A 21 13.05 -1.61 -0.33
CA MET A 21 13.12 -1.94 1.11
C MET A 21 13.28 -0.68 1.95
N HIS A 22 14.13 0.26 1.52
CA HIS A 22 14.30 1.54 2.20
C HIS A 22 13.01 2.37 2.20
N LYS A 23 12.27 2.40 1.08
CA LYS A 23 10.96 3.07 1.01
C LYS A 23 9.96 2.45 1.96
N VAL A 24 9.85 1.12 1.96
CA VAL A 24 8.92 0.35 2.81
C VAL A 24 9.26 0.50 4.29
N ALA A 25 10.52 0.33 4.68
CA ALA A 25 10.95 0.45 6.07
C ALA A 25 10.69 1.86 6.61
N ALA A 26 10.98 2.90 5.83
CA ALA A 26 10.66 4.27 6.18
C ALA A 26 9.14 4.53 6.27
N ALA A 27 8.34 3.86 5.45
CA ALA A 27 6.88 3.92 5.53
C ALA A 27 6.33 3.23 6.78
N CYS A 28 6.91 2.09 7.18
CA CYS A 28 6.55 1.39 8.42
C CYS A 28 6.82 2.28 9.65
N ALA A 29 8.01 2.88 9.73
CA ALA A 29 8.37 3.81 10.81
C ALA A 29 7.43 5.02 10.90
N ARG A 30 7.06 5.62 9.75
CA ARG A 30 6.07 6.70 9.68
C ARG A 30 4.69 6.25 10.15
N THR A 31 4.27 5.07 9.72
CA THR A 31 2.95 4.51 10.04
C THR A 31 2.82 4.24 11.54
N GLU A 32 3.90 3.74 12.16
CA GLU A 32 3.99 3.52 13.60
C GLU A 32 4.16 4.83 14.41
N GLY A 33 4.59 5.92 13.76
CA GLY A 33 4.80 7.21 14.42
C GLY A 33 6.14 7.33 15.14
N VAL A 34 7.15 6.54 14.76
CA VAL A 34 8.48 6.59 15.38
C VAL A 34 9.33 7.70 14.74
N ALA A 35 9.58 8.78 15.49
CA ALA A 35 10.35 9.94 15.02
C ALA A 35 11.87 9.77 15.04
N LEU A 36 12.36 8.80 15.81
CA LEU A 36 13.79 8.54 15.99
C LEU A 36 14.45 8.03 14.70
N PRO A 37 15.74 8.31 14.49
CA PRO A 37 16.52 7.62 13.46
C PRO A 37 16.67 6.14 13.83
N LEU A 38 16.33 5.25 12.90
CA LEU A 38 16.31 3.80 13.12
C LEU A 38 17.35 3.14 12.22
N GLU A 39 17.91 2.04 12.70
CA GLU A 39 18.81 1.18 11.94
C GLU A 39 18.26 -0.25 11.95
N VAL A 40 18.29 -0.88 10.77
CA VAL A 40 17.84 -2.26 10.56
C VAL A 40 18.83 -2.93 9.63
N HIS A 41 19.25 -4.13 9.98
CA HIS A 41 20.12 -4.94 9.12
C HIS A 41 19.24 -5.93 8.35
N ILE A 42 19.42 -5.99 7.05
CA ILE A 42 18.67 -6.87 6.16
C ILE A 42 19.64 -7.73 5.36
N LEU A 43 19.47 -9.04 5.45
CA LEU A 43 20.18 -10.02 4.62
C LEU A 43 19.23 -10.60 3.58
N LEU A 44 19.54 -10.40 2.29
CA LEU A 44 18.89 -11.07 1.18
C LEU A 44 19.72 -12.29 0.76
N THR A 45 19.15 -13.47 0.98
CA THR A 45 19.88 -14.72 0.82
C THR A 45 19.03 -15.81 0.15
N ASP A 46 19.59 -17.01 0.03
CA ASP A 46 18.95 -18.17 -0.58
C ASP A 46 18.28 -19.10 0.46
N ASN A 47 17.75 -20.24 -0.03
CA ASN A 47 17.05 -21.21 0.79
C ASN A 47 17.96 -22.02 1.72
N GLU A 48 19.23 -22.17 1.35
CA GLU A 48 20.19 -22.93 2.14
C GLU A 48 20.57 -22.11 3.38
N VAL A 49 21.00 -20.86 3.19
CA VAL A 49 21.40 -19.97 4.28
C VAL A 49 20.25 -19.72 5.25
N ILE A 50 19.04 -19.35 4.77
CA ILE A 50 17.92 -19.09 5.69
C ILE A 50 17.49 -20.35 6.45
N ARG A 51 17.62 -21.54 5.86
CA ARG A 51 17.32 -22.82 6.54
C ARG A 51 18.34 -23.08 7.64
N GLU A 52 19.62 -22.80 7.42
CA GLU A 52 20.67 -22.95 8.42
C GLU A 52 20.42 -22.02 9.62
N ILE A 53 20.12 -20.74 9.36
CA ILE A 53 19.77 -19.77 10.39
C ILE A 53 18.50 -20.21 11.15
N ASN A 54 17.47 -20.69 10.43
CA ASN A 54 16.23 -21.17 11.07
C ASN A 54 16.48 -22.40 11.97
N ARG A 55 17.35 -23.31 11.53
CA ARG A 55 17.77 -24.48 12.32
C ARG A 55 18.54 -24.05 13.57
N GLU A 56 19.48 -23.13 13.43
CA GLU A 56 20.32 -22.68 14.54
C GLU A 56 19.51 -21.94 15.61
N TYR A 57 18.74 -20.93 15.21
CA TYR A 57 18.08 -20.03 16.16
C TYR A 57 16.69 -20.48 16.58
N ARG A 58 15.94 -21.21 15.74
CA ARG A 58 14.57 -21.66 16.03
C ARG A 58 14.44 -23.18 16.16
N GLN A 59 15.51 -23.94 15.95
CA GLN A 59 15.49 -25.41 15.96
C GLN A 59 14.52 -25.99 14.92
N ILE A 60 14.31 -25.28 13.80
CA ILE A 60 13.45 -25.68 12.68
C ILE A 60 14.31 -25.84 11.43
N ASP A 61 14.55 -27.09 11.02
CA ASP A 61 15.35 -27.40 9.83
C ASP A 61 14.53 -27.31 8.52
N ARG A 62 14.05 -26.10 8.20
CA ARG A 62 13.30 -25.82 6.99
C ARG A 62 13.54 -24.39 6.52
N ALA A 63 13.65 -24.17 5.21
CA ALA A 63 13.67 -22.83 4.65
C ALA A 63 12.34 -22.11 4.94
N THR A 64 12.42 -20.81 5.19
CA THR A 64 11.26 -19.93 5.33
C THR A 64 11.43 -18.73 4.40
N ASP A 65 10.37 -17.94 4.25
CA ASP A 65 10.36 -16.68 3.52
C ASP A 65 11.11 -15.55 4.25
N VAL A 66 10.85 -15.37 5.55
CA VAL A 66 11.47 -14.33 6.36
C VAL A 66 11.73 -14.76 7.81
N LEU A 67 12.84 -14.29 8.38
CA LEU A 67 13.14 -14.34 9.80
C LEU A 67 13.39 -12.92 10.32
N SER A 68 12.87 -12.62 11.50
CA SER A 68 13.10 -11.36 12.21
C SER A 68 13.71 -11.65 13.58
N PHE A 69 14.71 -10.86 13.95
CA PHE A 69 15.44 -10.93 15.22
C PHE A 69 15.44 -9.55 15.89
N PRO A 70 14.41 -9.22 16.69
CA PRO A 70 14.33 -7.93 17.37
C PRO A 70 15.47 -7.75 18.38
N ALA A 71 16.20 -6.64 18.28
CA ALA A 71 17.16 -6.21 19.31
C ALA A 71 16.44 -5.67 20.56
N ILE A 72 15.23 -5.14 20.38
CA ILE A 72 14.43 -4.53 21.44
C ILE A 72 13.23 -5.41 21.78
N SER A 73 13.11 -5.77 23.06
CA SER A 73 11.88 -6.37 23.59
C SER A 73 10.95 -5.30 24.17
N TYR A 74 9.70 -5.26 23.75
CA TYR A 74 8.68 -4.34 24.27
C TYR A 74 7.86 -4.99 25.38
N ALA A 75 7.23 -4.17 26.24
CA ALA A 75 6.28 -4.69 27.21
C ALA A 75 5.04 -5.24 26.49
N ALA A 76 4.34 -6.20 27.10
CA ALA A 76 3.15 -6.81 26.51
C ALA A 76 2.13 -5.74 26.06
N GLY A 77 1.70 -5.83 24.80
CA GLY A 77 0.77 -4.87 24.18
C GLY A 77 1.34 -3.48 23.86
N LYS A 78 2.65 -3.26 24.05
CA LYS A 78 3.35 -2.03 23.66
C LYS A 78 4.15 -2.24 22.38
N THR A 79 4.19 -1.21 21.56
CA THR A 79 4.94 -1.16 20.30
C THR A 79 6.00 -0.07 20.36
N ALA A 80 6.82 0.01 19.31
CA ALA A 80 7.87 1.01 19.15
C ALA A 80 7.35 2.45 19.30
N GLY A 81 6.23 2.80 18.65
CA GLY A 81 5.65 4.15 18.71
C GLY A 81 5.22 4.57 20.12
N GLN A 82 4.99 3.61 21.02
CA GLN A 82 4.60 3.86 22.41
C GLN A 82 5.79 3.78 23.39
N SER A 83 6.99 3.47 22.89
CA SER A 83 8.14 3.07 23.70
C SER A 83 9.42 3.81 23.31
N GLU A 84 9.32 5.08 22.90
CA GLU A 84 10.44 5.87 22.38
C GLU A 84 11.66 5.91 23.33
N LYS A 85 11.42 6.05 24.65
CA LYS A 85 12.50 6.01 25.68
C LYS A 85 13.26 4.68 25.76
N ARG A 86 12.64 3.59 25.30
CA ARG A 86 13.26 2.27 25.24
C ARG A 86 14.12 2.17 23.99
N ILE A 87 13.59 2.59 22.84
CA ILE A 87 14.31 2.62 21.57
C ILE A 87 15.55 3.50 21.66
N SER A 88 15.45 4.67 22.29
CA SER A 88 16.57 5.60 22.45
C SER A 88 17.75 5.05 23.27
N ARG A 89 17.60 3.90 23.95
CA ARG A 89 18.69 3.24 24.68
C ARG A 89 19.58 2.41 23.77
N GLU A 90 19.06 1.94 22.64
CA GLU A 90 19.83 1.23 21.60
C GLU A 90 20.45 2.20 20.60
N LYS A 91 20.58 3.48 20.98
CA LYS A 91 21.16 4.49 20.11
C LYS A 91 22.67 4.28 20.04
N ASP A 92 23.16 3.98 18.85
CA ASP A 92 24.58 3.93 18.57
C ASP A 92 25.20 5.33 18.66
N VAL A 93 26.40 5.39 19.24
CA VAL A 93 27.09 6.67 19.51
C VAL A 93 27.65 7.28 18.23
N ASP A 94 28.07 6.45 17.28
CA ASP A 94 28.76 6.86 16.06
C ASP A 94 27.75 7.20 14.95
N THR A 95 26.75 6.34 14.73
CA THR A 95 25.74 6.54 13.69
C THR A 95 24.58 7.42 14.17
N GLY A 96 24.34 7.48 15.48
CA GLY A 96 23.20 8.15 16.07
C GLY A 96 21.86 7.48 15.78
N CYS A 97 21.85 6.30 15.17
CA CYS A 97 20.65 5.53 14.86
C CYS A 97 20.33 4.54 15.99
N CYS A 98 19.06 4.18 16.15
CA CYS A 98 18.62 3.18 17.13
C CYS A 98 18.45 1.83 16.43
N PHE A 99 19.22 0.84 16.82
CA PHE A 99 19.18 -0.48 16.19
C PHE A 99 17.91 -1.25 16.59
N LEU A 100 17.11 -1.65 15.59
CA LEU A 100 15.87 -2.42 15.82
C LEU A 100 16.09 -3.93 15.76
N GLY A 101 17.11 -4.39 15.04
CA GLY A 101 17.41 -5.81 14.85
C GLY A 101 17.64 -6.23 13.41
N ASP A 102 17.68 -7.53 13.21
CA ASP A 102 18.03 -8.18 11.95
C ASP A 102 16.81 -8.77 11.24
N VAL A 103 16.84 -8.72 9.92
CA VAL A 103 15.85 -9.32 9.02
C VAL A 103 16.57 -10.17 7.99
N ILE A 104 16.15 -11.42 7.82
CA ILE A 104 16.68 -12.31 6.79
C ILE A 104 15.55 -12.71 5.86
N ILE A 105 15.68 -12.45 4.57
CA ILE A 105 14.66 -12.73 3.56
C ILE A 105 15.25 -13.68 2.50
N SER A 106 14.53 -14.76 2.21
CA SER A 106 14.85 -15.65 1.10
C SER A 106 14.25 -15.14 -0.20
N ILE A 107 15.10 -14.82 -1.17
CA ILE A 107 14.63 -14.40 -2.51
C ILE A 107 13.93 -15.54 -3.26
N PRO A 108 14.45 -16.79 -3.28
CA PRO A 108 13.74 -17.89 -3.95
C PRO A 108 12.36 -18.17 -3.35
N ARG A 109 12.20 -18.12 -2.02
CA ARG A 109 10.88 -18.29 -1.38
C ARG A 109 9.93 -17.15 -1.70
N ALA A 110 10.43 -15.90 -1.70
CA ALA A 110 9.64 -14.75 -2.13
C ALA A 110 9.20 -14.87 -3.59
N GLN A 111 10.04 -15.42 -4.48
CA GLN A 111 9.67 -15.69 -5.87
C GLN A 111 8.58 -16.76 -5.99
N GLU A 112 8.72 -17.88 -5.27
CA GLU A 112 7.72 -18.94 -5.23
C GLU A 112 6.37 -18.43 -4.72
N GLN A 113 6.35 -17.66 -3.63
CA GLN A 113 5.15 -17.06 -3.07
C GLN A 113 4.52 -16.04 -4.03
N ALA A 114 5.33 -15.17 -4.64
CA ALA A 114 4.84 -14.21 -5.62
C ALA A 114 4.13 -14.92 -6.78
N GLN A 115 4.68 -16.04 -7.27
CA GLN A 115 4.06 -16.84 -8.32
C GLN A 115 2.79 -17.57 -7.83
N GLU A 116 2.83 -18.18 -6.64
CA GLU A 116 1.71 -18.91 -6.04
C GLU A 116 0.49 -18.00 -5.81
N TYR A 117 0.74 -16.78 -5.31
CA TYR A 117 -0.31 -15.80 -5.03
C TYR A 117 -0.64 -14.87 -6.20
N GLY A 118 0.04 -15.01 -7.36
CA GLY A 118 -0.26 -14.24 -8.56
C GLY A 118 0.13 -12.76 -8.49
N HIS A 119 1.23 -12.45 -7.80
CA HIS A 119 1.69 -11.09 -7.54
C HIS A 119 3.15 -10.89 -7.95
N SER A 120 3.62 -9.63 -8.00
CA SER A 120 5.00 -9.35 -8.38
C SER A 120 5.99 -9.64 -7.25
N LEU A 121 7.22 -10.02 -7.59
CA LEU A 121 8.31 -10.18 -6.61
C LEU A 121 8.55 -8.89 -5.81
N THR A 122 8.47 -7.72 -6.47
CA THR A 122 8.55 -6.41 -5.81
C THR A 122 7.50 -6.27 -4.71
N ARG A 123 6.26 -6.71 -4.94
CA ARG A 123 5.21 -6.67 -3.92
C ARG A 123 5.50 -7.64 -2.78
N GLU A 124 5.96 -8.85 -3.10
CA GLU A 124 6.28 -9.85 -2.08
C GLU A 124 7.44 -9.39 -1.19
N LEU A 125 8.52 -8.89 -1.77
CA LEU A 125 9.64 -8.31 -1.01
C LEU A 125 9.18 -7.14 -0.15
N GLY A 126 8.35 -6.25 -0.70
CA GLY A 126 7.78 -5.16 0.08
C GLY A 126 6.98 -5.67 1.28
N TYR A 127 6.11 -6.66 1.06
CA TYR A 127 5.32 -7.28 2.12
C TYR A 127 6.20 -7.93 3.20
N LEU A 128 7.19 -8.75 2.81
CA LEU A 128 8.12 -9.39 3.76
C LEU A 128 8.93 -8.37 4.56
N THR A 129 9.37 -7.28 3.92
CA THR A 129 10.03 -6.16 4.63
C THR A 129 9.08 -5.49 5.62
N ALA A 130 7.85 -5.17 5.22
CA ALA A 130 6.88 -4.55 6.13
C ALA A 130 6.54 -5.48 7.31
N HIS A 131 6.31 -6.76 7.03
CA HIS A 131 6.02 -7.78 8.02
C HIS A 131 7.15 -7.89 9.06
N ALA A 132 8.40 -8.02 8.60
CA ALA A 132 9.57 -8.09 9.48
C ALA A 132 9.74 -6.80 10.29
N MET A 133 9.59 -5.63 9.67
CA MET A 133 9.67 -4.33 10.35
C MET A 133 8.66 -4.21 11.50
N PHE A 134 7.40 -4.62 11.29
CA PHE A 134 6.40 -4.57 12.36
C PHE A 134 6.70 -5.55 13.49
N HIS A 135 7.24 -6.73 13.20
CA HIS A 135 7.78 -7.63 14.24
C HIS A 135 8.90 -6.97 15.05
N LEU A 136 9.89 -6.34 14.38
CA LEU A 136 10.96 -5.59 15.06
C LEU A 136 10.43 -4.43 15.93
N MET A 137 9.26 -3.88 15.59
CA MET A 137 8.58 -2.82 16.34
C MET A 137 7.61 -3.34 17.40
N GLY A 138 7.57 -4.65 17.65
CA GLY A 138 6.81 -5.27 18.75
C GLY A 138 5.37 -5.65 18.41
N TYR A 139 5.04 -5.79 17.12
CA TYR A 139 3.81 -6.45 16.71
C TYR A 139 3.97 -7.97 16.75
N ASP A 140 2.89 -8.67 17.08
CA ASP A 140 2.76 -10.12 16.97
C ASP A 140 1.43 -10.41 16.26
N HIS A 141 1.23 -11.64 15.81
CA HIS A 141 0.04 -12.09 15.10
C HIS A 141 -0.44 -13.47 15.55
N MET A 142 -0.11 -13.87 16.78
CA MET A 142 -0.56 -15.14 17.37
C MET A 142 -2.08 -15.12 17.63
N GLU A 143 -2.62 -13.99 18.05
CA GLU A 143 -4.06 -13.78 18.27
C GLU A 143 -4.72 -13.03 17.11
N GLU A 144 -6.02 -13.28 16.87
CA GLU A 144 -6.74 -12.69 15.72
C GLU A 144 -6.82 -11.16 15.78
N ASP A 145 -6.99 -10.56 16.97
CA ASP A 145 -7.00 -9.10 17.13
C ASP A 145 -5.63 -8.47 16.84
N GLU A 146 -4.55 -9.13 17.27
CA GLU A 146 -3.18 -8.65 17.04
C GLU A 146 -2.82 -8.76 15.55
N LYS A 147 -3.17 -9.88 14.94
CA LYS A 147 -3.05 -10.12 13.50
C LYS A 147 -3.82 -9.08 12.69
N ARG A 148 -5.05 -8.73 13.09
CA ARG A 148 -5.84 -7.68 12.43
C ARG A 148 -5.16 -6.31 12.54
N ARG A 149 -4.61 -6.00 13.71
CA ARG A 149 -3.88 -4.74 13.95
C ARG A 149 -2.61 -4.67 13.09
N MET A 150 -1.81 -5.72 13.08
CA MET A 150 -0.57 -5.80 12.28
C MET A 150 -0.88 -5.67 10.79
N ARG A 151 -1.87 -6.41 10.29
CA ARG A 151 -2.31 -6.32 8.88
C ARG A 151 -2.72 -4.92 8.46
N ALA A 152 -3.48 -4.22 9.31
CA ALA A 152 -3.87 -2.84 9.01
C ALA A 152 -2.66 -1.89 8.89
N MET A 153 -1.61 -2.14 9.67
CA MET A 153 -0.37 -1.37 9.62
C MET A 153 0.48 -1.72 8.39
N GLU A 154 0.60 -3.01 8.05
CA GLU A 154 1.24 -3.51 6.83
C GLU A 154 0.59 -2.91 5.59
N GLU A 155 -0.73 -3.03 5.46
CA GLU A 155 -1.50 -2.52 4.33
C GLU A 155 -1.33 -1.00 4.20
N LYS A 156 -1.44 -0.26 5.31
CA LYS A 156 -1.25 1.20 5.32
C LYS A 156 0.17 1.61 4.90
N ALA A 157 1.20 0.91 5.37
CA ALA A 157 2.58 1.21 5.03
C ALA A 157 2.86 0.92 3.54
N LEU A 158 2.48 -0.26 3.05
CA LEU A 158 2.66 -0.68 1.66
C LEU A 158 1.87 0.20 0.68
N ALA A 159 0.62 0.52 1.01
CA ALA A 159 -0.21 1.44 0.24
C ALA A 159 0.45 2.82 0.08
N SER A 160 1.06 3.35 1.15
CA SER A 160 1.71 4.67 1.12
C SER A 160 2.94 4.74 0.19
N VAL A 161 3.48 3.60 -0.23
CA VAL A 161 4.59 3.48 -1.18
C VAL A 161 4.17 2.86 -2.51
N GLY A 162 2.87 2.71 -2.76
CA GLY A 162 2.33 2.22 -4.03
C GLY A 162 2.36 0.70 -4.21
N ILE A 163 2.61 -0.06 -3.15
CA ILE A 163 2.58 -1.53 -3.18
C ILE A 163 1.21 -1.99 -2.70
N ASN A 164 0.30 -2.29 -3.63
CA ASN A 164 -1.06 -2.67 -3.30
C ASN A 164 -1.33 -4.16 -3.50
N ARG A 165 -2.32 -4.70 -2.78
CA ARG A 165 -2.75 -6.09 -2.96
C ARG A 165 -3.31 -6.36 -4.36
N VAL A 166 -3.93 -5.34 -4.94
CA VAL A 166 -4.52 -5.35 -6.28
C VAL A 166 -3.55 -4.68 -7.25
N THR A 167 -3.22 -5.38 -8.33
CA THR A 167 -2.37 -4.87 -9.40
C THR A 167 -3.12 -3.83 -10.25
N ASP A 168 -2.38 -2.95 -10.91
CA ASP A 168 -2.97 -1.98 -11.83
C ASP A 168 -3.76 -2.68 -12.96
N GLN A 169 -3.29 -3.84 -13.42
CA GLN A 169 -3.99 -4.65 -14.43
C GLN A 169 -5.32 -5.19 -13.90
N GLU A 170 -5.37 -5.77 -12.70
CA GLU A 170 -6.61 -6.25 -12.08
C GLU A 170 -7.59 -5.09 -11.85
N LEU A 171 -7.09 -3.91 -11.45
CA LEU A 171 -7.94 -2.74 -11.24
C LEU A 171 -8.55 -2.24 -12.57
N LEU A 172 -7.75 -2.21 -13.64
CA LEU A 172 -8.20 -1.88 -14.99
C LEU A 172 -9.20 -2.91 -15.54
N GLU A 173 -8.99 -4.20 -15.30
CA GLU A 173 -9.92 -5.27 -15.68
C GLU A 173 -11.26 -5.11 -14.98
N LYS A 174 -11.27 -4.87 -13.66
CA LYS A 174 -12.50 -4.59 -12.90
C LYS A 174 -13.23 -3.35 -13.44
N ALA A 175 -12.50 -2.31 -13.82
CA ALA A 175 -13.10 -1.12 -14.44
C ALA A 175 -13.73 -1.45 -15.82
N ARG A 176 -13.07 -2.27 -16.65
CA ARG A 176 -13.62 -2.73 -17.95
C ARG A 176 -14.87 -3.58 -17.78
N GLU A 177 -14.86 -4.52 -16.83
CA GLU A 177 -16.02 -5.34 -16.50
C GLU A 177 -17.23 -4.48 -16.13
N MET A 178 -17.02 -3.36 -15.44
CA MET A 178 -18.12 -2.47 -15.06
C MET A 178 -18.81 -1.76 -16.23
N MET A 179 -18.15 -1.63 -17.37
CA MET A 179 -18.75 -0.96 -18.54
C MET A 179 -20.02 -1.69 -19.03
N GLN A 180 -20.12 -3.01 -18.83
CA GLN A 180 -21.29 -3.79 -19.22
C GLN A 180 -22.55 -3.45 -18.41
N PHE A 181 -22.38 -2.91 -17.21
CA PHE A 181 -23.49 -2.51 -16.33
C PHE A 181 -23.91 -1.04 -16.52
N SER A 182 -23.18 -0.29 -17.36
CA SER A 182 -23.47 1.11 -17.66
C SER A 182 -24.89 1.27 -18.23
N TYR A 183 -25.65 2.20 -17.67
CA TYR A 183 -26.91 2.65 -18.23
C TYR A 183 -26.67 3.95 -18.99
N ALA A 184 -26.31 3.84 -20.27
CA ALA A 184 -25.99 4.99 -21.13
C ALA A 184 -26.81 5.03 -22.43
N PRO A 185 -28.16 5.05 -22.39
CA PRO A 185 -28.97 5.02 -23.59
C PRO A 185 -28.90 6.33 -24.42
N TYR A 186 -28.47 7.46 -23.83
CA TYR A 186 -28.46 8.76 -24.50
C TYR A 186 -27.10 9.01 -25.16
N SER A 187 -25.99 8.91 -24.41
CA SER A 187 -24.65 9.16 -24.98
C SER A 187 -24.07 7.98 -25.75
N LYS A 188 -24.50 6.75 -25.45
CA LYS A 188 -23.83 5.50 -25.89
C LYS A 188 -22.37 5.38 -25.46
N PHE A 189 -21.93 6.23 -24.54
CA PHE A 189 -20.59 6.22 -23.98
C PHE A 189 -20.62 5.49 -22.63
N THR A 190 -20.11 4.26 -22.63
CA THR A 190 -20.08 3.43 -21.42
C THR A 190 -18.78 3.66 -20.66
N VAL A 191 -18.91 3.93 -19.37
CA VAL A 191 -17.81 4.15 -18.45
C VAL A 191 -17.95 3.19 -17.27
N GLY A 192 -16.89 2.47 -16.98
CA GLY A 192 -16.73 1.69 -15.76
C GLY A 192 -15.58 2.22 -14.91
N ALA A 193 -15.67 2.08 -13.60
CA ALA A 193 -14.66 2.51 -12.66
C ALA A 193 -14.44 1.49 -11.55
N ALA A 194 -13.21 1.39 -11.08
CA ALA A 194 -12.80 0.58 -9.94
C ALA A 194 -11.90 1.42 -9.03
N LEU A 195 -12.37 1.68 -7.81
CA LEU A 195 -11.71 2.49 -6.79
C LEU A 195 -11.07 1.56 -5.76
N LEU A 196 -9.75 1.64 -5.64
CA LEU A 196 -8.95 0.87 -4.70
C LEU A 196 -8.78 1.65 -3.38
N ALA A 197 -9.22 1.03 -2.31
CA ALA A 197 -9.02 1.53 -0.96
C ALA A 197 -7.67 1.08 -0.38
N ALA A 198 -7.20 1.77 0.66
CA ALA A 198 -5.88 1.50 1.25
C ALA A 198 -5.73 0.10 1.88
N ASP A 199 -6.84 -0.57 2.23
CA ASP A 199 -6.85 -1.94 2.74
C ASP A 199 -6.94 -3.01 1.63
N GLY A 200 -6.81 -2.59 0.37
CA GLY A 200 -6.93 -3.47 -0.79
C GLY A 200 -8.37 -3.76 -1.23
N THR A 201 -9.40 -3.26 -0.53
CA THR A 201 -10.79 -3.42 -0.98
C THR A 201 -11.03 -2.62 -2.26
N VAL A 202 -11.71 -3.21 -3.25
CA VAL A 202 -12.05 -2.55 -4.51
C VAL A 202 -13.55 -2.29 -4.59
N TYR A 203 -13.93 -1.03 -4.78
CA TYR A 203 -15.30 -0.60 -5.00
C TYR A 203 -15.50 -0.26 -6.47
N THR A 204 -16.53 -0.83 -7.08
CA THR A 204 -16.78 -0.70 -8.51
C THR A 204 -18.01 0.17 -8.81
N GLY A 205 -18.02 0.83 -9.95
CA GLY A 205 -19.10 1.71 -10.40
C GLY A 205 -19.16 1.84 -11.92
N CYS A 206 -20.30 2.29 -12.42
CA CYS A 206 -20.49 2.63 -13.84
C CYS A 206 -21.34 3.90 -13.96
N ASN A 207 -21.31 4.54 -15.13
CA ASN A 207 -22.17 5.69 -15.36
C ASN A 207 -23.63 5.27 -15.52
N ILE A 208 -24.53 6.07 -14.93
CA ILE A 208 -25.97 5.87 -14.96
C ILE A 208 -26.59 7.19 -15.41
N GLU A 209 -27.08 7.20 -16.64
CA GLU A 209 -27.72 8.37 -17.22
C GLU A 209 -29.19 8.49 -16.81
N ASN A 210 -29.71 9.70 -16.93
CA ASN A 210 -31.12 9.99 -16.70
C ASN A 210 -31.66 10.86 -17.84
N SER A 211 -32.97 10.79 -18.11
CA SER A 211 -33.62 11.67 -19.11
C SER A 211 -33.48 13.15 -18.75
N SER A 212 -33.46 13.47 -17.45
CA SER A 212 -33.00 14.75 -16.94
C SER A 212 -31.48 14.69 -16.78
N TYR A 213 -30.75 15.20 -17.78
CA TYR A 213 -29.30 14.98 -17.90
C TYR A 213 -28.49 15.42 -16.69
N GLY A 214 -28.94 16.45 -15.96
CA GLY A 214 -28.29 16.92 -14.73
C GLY A 214 -28.30 15.91 -13.57
N LEU A 215 -29.12 14.86 -13.64
CA LEU A 215 -29.19 13.78 -12.65
C LEU A 215 -28.25 12.61 -12.98
N THR A 216 -27.50 12.69 -14.09
CA THR A 216 -26.54 11.65 -14.47
C THR A 216 -25.38 11.57 -13.48
N ILE A 217 -25.03 10.33 -13.10
CA ILE A 217 -23.85 10.04 -12.27
C ILE A 217 -22.80 9.30 -13.08
N CYS A 218 -21.54 9.70 -12.92
CA CYS A 218 -20.39 9.07 -13.59
C CYS A 218 -19.92 7.83 -12.83
N GLY A 219 -19.21 6.91 -13.49
CA GLY A 219 -18.74 5.66 -12.89
C GLY A 219 -17.86 5.87 -11.66
N GLU A 220 -17.01 6.89 -11.69
CA GLU A 220 -16.10 7.26 -10.61
C GLU A 220 -16.87 7.66 -9.35
N ARG A 221 -17.91 8.49 -9.50
CA ARG A 221 -18.78 8.92 -8.39
C ARG A 221 -19.63 7.76 -7.88
N THR A 222 -20.10 6.87 -8.75
CA THR A 222 -20.80 5.65 -8.35
C THR A 222 -19.91 4.75 -7.48
N ALA A 223 -18.65 4.53 -7.89
CA ALA A 223 -17.68 3.72 -7.13
C ALA A 223 -17.35 4.38 -5.78
N LEU A 224 -17.09 5.68 -5.79
CA LEU A 224 -16.76 6.45 -4.59
C LEU A 224 -17.91 6.48 -3.59
N PHE A 225 -19.13 6.81 -4.01
CA PHE A 225 -20.27 6.89 -3.08
C PHE A 225 -20.63 5.54 -2.49
N LYS A 226 -20.46 4.46 -3.25
CA LYS A 226 -20.57 3.10 -2.70
C LYS A 226 -19.56 2.89 -1.56
N ALA A 227 -18.27 3.16 -1.82
CA ALA A 227 -17.22 3.02 -0.83
C ALA A 227 -17.48 3.85 0.45
N VAL A 228 -17.83 5.12 0.27
CA VAL A 228 -18.14 6.04 1.38
C VAL A 228 -19.37 5.57 2.17
N SER A 229 -20.42 5.10 1.48
CA SER A 229 -21.62 4.58 2.14
C SER A 229 -21.35 3.30 2.96
N GLU A 230 -20.29 2.56 2.62
CA GLU A 230 -19.82 1.38 3.35
C GLU A 230 -18.74 1.73 4.41
N GLY A 231 -18.55 3.03 4.68
CA GLY A 231 -17.67 3.53 5.74
C GLY A 231 -16.20 3.68 5.34
N LYS A 232 -15.86 3.59 4.04
CA LYS A 232 -14.49 3.71 3.56
C LYS A 232 -14.17 5.13 3.11
N HIS A 233 -13.07 5.69 3.62
CA HIS A 233 -12.62 7.06 3.31
C HIS A 233 -11.17 7.17 2.84
N ASP A 234 -10.38 6.09 2.93
CA ASP A 234 -8.97 6.08 2.53
C ASP A 234 -8.78 5.34 1.20
N PHE A 235 -8.37 6.08 0.16
CA PHE A 235 -8.22 5.59 -1.21
C PHE A 235 -6.84 5.84 -1.78
N VAL A 236 -6.38 4.94 -2.64
CA VAL A 236 -4.99 4.94 -3.15
C VAL A 236 -4.92 5.01 -4.68
N ALA A 237 -5.88 4.40 -5.37
CA ALA A 237 -5.94 4.45 -6.84
C ALA A 237 -7.38 4.32 -7.35
N ILE A 238 -7.64 4.83 -8.55
CA ILE A 238 -8.85 4.56 -9.31
C ILE A 238 -8.50 4.21 -10.76
N ALA A 239 -9.09 3.14 -11.28
CA ALA A 239 -9.07 2.82 -12.70
C ALA A 239 -10.40 3.20 -13.36
N ILE A 240 -10.35 3.78 -14.56
CA ILE A 240 -11.52 4.21 -15.33
C ILE A 240 -11.42 3.67 -16.75
N ALA A 241 -12.44 2.95 -17.20
CA ALA A 241 -12.50 2.35 -18.54
C ALA A 241 -13.61 2.98 -19.37
N GLY A 242 -13.33 3.27 -20.65
CA GLY A 242 -14.27 3.85 -21.61
C GLY A 242 -14.28 3.10 -22.95
N ASN A 243 -15.43 3.05 -23.62
CA ASN A 243 -15.60 2.25 -24.85
C ASN A 243 -15.01 2.88 -26.12
N ASN A 244 -15.07 4.20 -26.26
CA ASN A 244 -14.78 4.86 -27.55
C ASN A 244 -13.84 6.05 -27.47
N ALA A 245 -13.57 6.55 -26.27
CA ALA A 245 -12.81 7.76 -26.03
C ALA A 245 -12.11 7.67 -24.67
N MET A 246 -11.06 8.48 -24.53
CA MET A 246 -10.27 8.59 -23.31
C MET A 246 -11.14 9.06 -22.13
N PRO A 247 -11.34 8.21 -21.10
CA PRO A 247 -12.32 8.45 -20.05
C PRO A 247 -11.72 9.23 -18.86
N TRP A 248 -11.06 10.36 -19.12
CA TRP A 248 -10.56 11.19 -18.02
C TRP A 248 -11.71 11.67 -17.13
N PRO A 249 -11.53 11.67 -15.81
CA PRO A 249 -12.62 12.03 -14.90
C PRO A 249 -13.02 13.48 -15.12
N CYS A 250 -14.34 13.72 -15.16
CA CYS A 250 -14.86 15.08 -15.30
C CYS A 250 -14.57 15.93 -14.06
N GLY A 251 -14.76 17.25 -14.14
CA GLY A 251 -14.48 18.16 -13.03
C GLY A 251 -15.22 17.80 -11.73
N ALA A 252 -16.46 17.35 -11.82
CA ALA A 252 -17.23 16.89 -10.65
C ALA A 252 -16.63 15.63 -10.02
N CYS A 253 -16.20 14.65 -10.83
CA CYS A 253 -15.53 13.45 -10.33
C CYS A 253 -14.19 13.80 -9.67
N ARG A 254 -13.39 14.66 -10.31
CA ARG A 254 -12.11 15.12 -9.74
C ARG A 254 -12.31 15.74 -8.38
N GLN A 255 -13.26 16.67 -8.26
CA GLN A 255 -13.55 17.37 -7.02
C GLN A 255 -14.06 16.43 -5.92
N THR A 256 -14.93 15.49 -6.26
CA THR A 256 -15.49 14.54 -5.27
C THR A 256 -14.41 13.56 -4.78
N LEU A 257 -13.53 13.09 -5.67
CA LEU A 257 -12.40 12.24 -5.29
C LEU A 257 -11.38 13.02 -4.44
N TYR A 258 -11.16 14.30 -4.76
CA TYR A 258 -10.17 15.15 -4.10
C TYR A 258 -10.49 15.40 -2.62
N GLU A 259 -11.79 15.40 -2.26
CA GLU A 259 -12.24 15.48 -0.87
C GLU A 259 -11.61 14.39 0.01
N PHE A 260 -11.44 13.18 -0.53
CA PHE A 260 -10.96 12.01 0.22
C PHE A 260 -9.49 11.69 -0.05
N ALA A 261 -9.02 11.86 -1.30
CA ALA A 261 -7.68 11.46 -1.70
C ALA A 261 -7.05 12.43 -2.72
N PRO A 262 -6.47 13.56 -2.27
CA PRO A 262 -5.80 14.53 -3.15
C PRO A 262 -4.66 13.95 -3.99
N ASP A 263 -3.97 12.94 -3.46
CA ASP A 263 -2.82 12.28 -4.08
C ASP A 263 -3.21 10.98 -4.81
N LEU A 264 -4.50 10.74 -5.04
CA LEU A 264 -5.02 9.51 -5.66
C LEU A 264 -4.36 9.27 -7.02
N ARG A 265 -3.84 8.05 -7.25
CA ARG A 265 -3.41 7.59 -8.58
C ARG A 265 -4.62 7.39 -9.47
N VAL A 266 -4.57 7.88 -10.71
CA VAL A 266 -5.67 7.77 -11.68
C VAL A 266 -5.17 7.05 -12.92
N LEU A 267 -5.71 5.87 -13.18
CA LEU A 267 -5.46 5.08 -14.38
C LEU A 267 -6.67 5.15 -15.30
N VAL A 268 -6.43 5.34 -16.60
CA VAL A 268 -7.48 5.34 -17.62
C VAL A 268 -7.18 4.33 -18.70
N THR A 269 -8.20 3.69 -19.26
CA THR A 269 -8.06 2.79 -20.41
C THR A 269 -9.19 2.92 -21.42
N TRP A 270 -8.84 2.91 -22.69
CA TRP A 270 -9.76 2.92 -23.83
C TRP A 270 -9.06 2.26 -25.02
N ASN A 271 -9.78 1.49 -25.84
CA ASN A 271 -9.23 0.89 -27.07
C ASN A 271 -7.88 0.16 -26.89
N GLY A 272 -7.66 -0.48 -25.73
CA GLY A 272 -6.39 -1.15 -25.40
C GLY A 272 -5.23 -0.24 -24.97
N GLN A 273 -5.41 1.08 -24.99
CA GLN A 273 -4.47 2.07 -24.46
C GLN A 273 -4.63 2.20 -22.94
N VAL A 274 -3.54 2.57 -22.26
CA VAL A 274 -3.50 2.85 -20.82
C VAL A 274 -2.67 4.11 -20.59
N GLU A 275 -3.20 5.04 -19.79
CA GLU A 275 -2.47 6.19 -19.29
C GLU A 275 -2.66 6.33 -17.77
N GLU A 276 -1.70 6.96 -17.10
CA GLU A 276 -1.69 7.20 -15.66
C GLU A 276 -1.30 8.65 -15.35
N THR A 277 -1.91 9.21 -14.30
CA THR A 277 -1.56 10.49 -13.69
C THR A 277 -1.98 10.49 -12.21
N THR A 278 -1.82 11.61 -11.52
CA THR A 278 -2.38 11.80 -10.17
C THR A 278 -3.53 12.78 -10.19
N LEU A 279 -4.42 12.67 -9.19
CA LEU A 279 -5.51 13.60 -9.05
C LEU A 279 -5.04 15.04 -8.81
N SER A 280 -3.92 15.22 -8.12
CA SER A 280 -3.27 16.52 -7.93
C SER A 280 -2.79 17.19 -9.24
N GLN A 281 -2.40 16.39 -10.24
CA GLN A 281 -2.09 16.89 -11.59
C GLN A 281 -3.36 17.23 -12.38
N LEU A 282 -4.43 16.45 -12.20
CA LEU A 282 -5.72 16.68 -12.85
C LEU A 282 -6.53 17.83 -12.24
N LEU A 283 -6.31 18.17 -10.98
CA LEU A 283 -6.96 19.25 -10.25
C LEU A 283 -5.94 20.05 -9.42
N PRO A 284 -5.09 20.85 -10.09
CA PRO A 284 -4.10 21.67 -9.39
C PRO A 284 -4.79 22.70 -8.50
N ASN A 285 -4.28 22.89 -7.27
CA ASN A 285 -4.87 23.77 -6.27
C ASN A 285 -6.34 23.46 -5.97
N GLY A 286 -6.70 22.17 -5.96
CA GLY A 286 -8.05 21.71 -5.64
C GLY A 286 -8.55 22.21 -4.28
N PHE A 287 -9.83 22.56 -4.22
CA PHE A 287 -10.49 22.91 -2.97
C PHE A 287 -10.76 21.63 -2.17
N GLY A 288 -10.42 21.59 -0.89
CA GLY A 288 -10.66 20.42 -0.05
C GLY A 288 -9.98 20.50 1.32
N PRO A 289 -10.20 19.50 2.18
CA PRO A 289 -9.84 19.57 3.61
C PRO A 289 -8.35 19.75 3.89
N LYS A 290 -7.44 19.36 2.98
CA LYS A 290 -5.99 19.59 3.13
C LYS A 290 -5.52 20.96 2.61
N GLY A 291 -6.29 21.64 1.76
CA GLY A 291 -5.91 22.93 1.16
C GLY A 291 -6.24 24.15 2.02
N GLN A 292 -6.95 23.95 3.12
CA GLN A 292 -7.52 25.03 3.92
C GLN A 292 -7.50 24.64 5.40
N ALA A 293 -6.62 25.27 6.17
CA ALA A 293 -6.84 25.47 7.60
C ALA A 293 -8.07 26.39 7.75
N ILE A 294 -9.27 25.84 7.57
CA ILE A 294 -10.52 26.56 7.82
C ILE A 294 -11.31 25.76 8.84
N ASN A 295 -10.99 26.04 10.10
CA ASN A 295 -12.05 26.34 11.05
C ASN A 295 -12.92 27.42 10.42
N PHE A 296 -14.20 27.15 10.17
CA PHE A 296 -15.36 28.06 10.15
C PHE A 296 -16.47 27.36 9.36
N LEU A 297 -17.74 27.31 9.73
CA LEU A 297 -18.56 27.49 10.95
C LEU A 297 -20.00 27.23 10.45
N GLY A 298 -20.94 27.01 11.38
CA GLY A 298 -22.25 27.69 11.36
C GLY A 298 -23.28 27.23 10.34
#